data_AF-A0A3P3E9F6-F1
#
_entry.id   AF-A0A3P3E9F6-F1
#
_cell.length_a   1.000
_cell.length_b   1.000
_cell.length_c   1.000
_cell.angle_alpha   90.00
_cell.angle_beta   90.00
_cell.angle_gamma   90.00
#
_symmetry.space_group_name_H-M   'P 1'
#
loop_
_entity.id
_entity.type
_entity.pdbx_description
1 polymer ?
#
loop_
_entity_poly.entity_id
_entity_poly.type
_entity_poly.pdbx_seq_one_letter_code
_entity_poly.pdbx_strand_id
1 'polypeptide(L)'
;MVLLVGGFLVLMLIGVPVAVSMAAASVLYLVIYGVAPDIIAAQRMIAGVESFPLLAVPFFILAGNLMNIAGVTGRIYAFALALVGWMKGGLAQVNIIGSVIFS
;
A
#
# COMPACT_ATOMS: atom_id res chain seq x y z
N MET A 1 -1.21 -5.72 -27.70
CA MET A 1 -0.51 -6.24 -26.50
C MET A 1 0.97 -5.94 -26.45
N VAL A 2 1.73 -6.06 -27.55
CA VAL A 2 3.18 -5.70 -27.56
C VAL A 2 3.41 -4.25 -27.13
N LEU A 3 2.59 -3.31 -27.61
CA LEU A 3 2.69 -1.89 -27.21
C LEU A 3 2.41 -1.67 -25.70
N LEU A 4 1.44 -2.39 -25.13
CA LEU A 4 1.10 -2.29 -23.71
C LEU A 4 2.22 -2.86 -22.82
N VAL A 5 2.62 -4.11 -23.06
CA VAL A 5 3.64 -4.80 -22.25
C VAL A 5 5.03 -4.20 -22.50
N GLY A 6 5.38 -3.95 -23.76
CA GLY A 6 6.65 -3.34 -24.13
C GLY A 6 6.79 -1.92 -23.61
N GLY A 7 5.75 -1.09 -23.74
CA GLY A 7 5.75 0.28 -23.21
C GLY A 7 5.88 0.32 -21.69
N PHE A 8 5.16 -0.55 -20.98
CA PHE A 8 5.27 -0.68 -19.53
C PHE A 8 6.70 -1.05 -19.09
N LEU A 9 7.30 -2.08 -19.71
CA LEU A 9 8.64 -2.54 -19.38
C LEU A 9 9.71 -1.49 -19.68
N VAL A 10 9.61 -0.79 -20.82
CA VAL A 10 10.57 0.26 -21.19
C VAL A 10 10.52 1.42 -20.19
N LEU A 11 9.32 1.89 -19.83
CA LEU A 11 9.16 2.97 -18.84
C LEU A 11 9.71 2.57 -17.47
N MET A 12 9.43 1.34 -17.03
CA MET A 12 9.93 0.82 -15.77
C MET A 12 11.47 0.68 -15.76
N LEU A 13 12.08 0.24 -16.86
CA LEU A 13 13.54 0.11 -16.99
C LEU A 13 14.27 1.46 -17.00
N ILE A 14 13.62 2.53 -17.47
CA ILE A 14 14.16 3.90 -17.45
C ILE A 14 14.02 4.54 -16.04
N GLY A 15 13.43 3.83 -15.07
CA GLY A 15 13.32 4.27 -13.68
C GLY A 15 12.05 5.06 -13.37
N VAL A 16 11.05 5.04 -14.26
CA VAL A 16 9.74 5.66 -14.01
C VAL A 16 9.00 4.85 -12.93
N PRO A 17 8.36 5.49 -11.94
CA PRO A 17 7.57 4.78 -10.93
C PRO A 17 6.56 3.81 -11.56
N VAL A 18 6.43 2.61 -10.98
CA VAL A 18 5.62 1.51 -11.55
C VAL A 18 4.18 1.96 -11.85
N ALA A 19 3.56 2.72 -10.95
CA ALA A 19 2.20 3.24 -11.13
C ALA A 19 2.08 4.14 -12.38
N VAL A 20 3.06 5.03 -12.59
CA VAL A 20 3.09 5.94 -13.74
C VAL A 20 3.34 5.16 -15.03
N SER A 21 4.25 4.18 -14.98
CA SER A 21 4.54 3.29 -16.11
C SER A 21 3.31 2.49 -16.55
N MET A 22 2.55 1.93 -15.60
CA MET A 22 1.30 1.21 -15.88
C MET A 22 0.23 2.12 -16.47
N ALA A 23 0.03 3.31 -15.88
CA ALA A 23 -0.96 4.27 -16.35
C ALA A 23 -0.66 4.74 -17.78
N ALA A 24 0.59 5.16 -18.04
CA ALA A 24 1.01 5.65 -19.35
C ALA A 24 0.88 4.58 -20.44
N ALA A 25 1.37 3.36 -20.19
CA ALA A 25 1.27 2.27 -21.18
C ALA A 25 -0.18 1.86 -21.46
N SER A 26 -1.04 1.87 -20.43
CA SER A 26 -2.46 1.54 -20.57
C SER A 26 -3.24 2.60 -21.33
N VAL A 27 -3.03 3.89 -21.02
CA VAL A 27 -3.68 5.00 -21.73
C VAL A 27 -3.21 5.06 -23.19
N LEU A 28 -1.91 4.92 -23.43
CA LEU A 28 -1.34 4.91 -24.78
C LEU A 28 -1.95 3.78 -25.63
N TYR A 29 -2.13 2.59 -25.04
CA TYR A 29 -2.76 1.47 -25.72
C TYR A 29 -4.24 1.72 -26.04
N LEU A 30 -5.00 2.29 -25.11
CA LEU A 30 -6.41 2.59 -25.30
C LEU A 30 -6.63 3.63 -26.42
N VAL A 31 -5.83 4.70 -26.44
CA VAL A 31 -5.94 5.79 -27.42
C VAL A 31 -5.54 5.34 -28.83
N ILE A 32 -4.44 4.60 -28.98
CA ILE A 32 -3.94 4.19 -30.30
C ILE A 32 -4.84 3.14 -30.96
N TYR A 33 -5.34 2.17 -30.18
CA TYR A 33 -6.09 1.04 -30.72
C TYR A 33 -7.61 1.18 -30.60
N GLY A 34 -8.12 2.27 -30.00
CA GLY A 34 -9.55 2.54 -29.89
C GLY A 34 -10.34 1.44 -29.15
N VAL A 35 -9.71 0.76 -28.19
CA VAL A 35 -10.19 -0.51 -27.62
C VAL A 35 -11.43 -0.34 -26.75
N ALA A 36 -11.67 0.85 -26.21
CA ALA A 36 -12.87 1.16 -25.43
C ALA A 36 -13.30 2.63 -25.65
N PRO A 37 -14.60 2.95 -25.60
CA PRO A 37 -15.07 4.33 -25.51
C PRO A 37 -14.46 5.03 -24.30
N ASP A 38 -14.05 6.29 -24.47
CA ASP A 38 -13.42 7.10 -23.42
C ASP A 38 -14.24 7.13 -22.12
N ILE A 39 -15.56 7.06 -22.23
CA ILE A 39 -16.50 6.99 -21.09
C ILE A 39 -16.24 5.75 -20.22
N ILE A 40 -15.97 4.58 -20.82
CA ILE A 40 -15.76 3.31 -20.11
C ILE A 40 -14.39 3.31 -19.45
N ALA A 41 -13.38 3.89 -20.11
CA ALA A 41 -12.05 4.07 -19.54
C ALA A 41 -12.10 4.98 -18.29
N ALA A 42 -12.80 6.11 -18.38
CA ALA A 42 -12.99 7.02 -17.25
C ALA A 42 -13.73 6.36 -16.08
N GLN A 43 -14.81 5.62 -16.35
CA GLN A 43 -15.54 4.87 -15.31
C GLN A 43 -14.66 3.83 -14.62
N ARG A 44 -13.84 3.08 -15.37
CA ARG A 44 -12.89 2.09 -14.81
C ARG A 44 -11.84 2.73 -13.91
N MET A 45 -11.37 3.93 -14.24
CA MET A 45 -10.43 4.68 -13.41
C MET A 45 -11.09 5.14 -12.10
N ILE A 46 -12.30 5.69 -12.17
CA ILE A 46 -13.06 6.14 -10.99
C ILE A 46 -13.33 4.96 -10.04
N ALA A 47 -13.81 3.83 -10.58
CA ALA A 47 -14.06 2.62 -9.79
C ALA A 47 -12.79 2.06 -9.10
N GLY A 48 -11.60 2.31 -9.65
CA GLY A 48 -10.34 1.94 -9.01
C GLY A 48 -9.99 2.80 -7.79
N VAL A 49 -10.33 4.10 -7.85
CA VAL A 49 -10.10 5.06 -6.76
C VAL A 49 -11.08 4.85 -5.61
N GLU A 50 -12.31 4.45 -5.91
CA GLU A 50 -13.35 4.14 -4.91
C GLU A 50 -13.13 2.78 -4.20
N SER A 51 -11.93 2.20 -4.29
CA SER A 51 -11.65 0.90 -3.69
C SER A 51 -11.51 1.00 -2.15
N PHE A 52 -12.17 0.09 -1.44
CA PHE A 52 -12.10 -0.02 0.01
C PHE A 52 -10.66 -0.03 0.59
N PRO A 53 -9.66 -0.67 -0.05
CA PRO A 53 -8.27 -0.61 0.41
C PRO A 53 -7.66 0.80 0.45
N LEU A 54 -8.03 1.69 -0.49
CA LEU A 54 -7.53 3.07 -0.51
C LEU A 54 -8.05 3.88 0.67
N LEU A 55 -9.27 3.58 1.14
CA LEU A 55 -9.80 4.14 2.39
C LEU A 55 -9.17 3.51 3.63
N ALA A 56 -8.83 2.22 3.58
CA ALA A 56 -8.21 1.53 4.71
C ALA A 56 -6.88 2.18 5.13
N VAL A 57 -6.04 2.60 4.17
CA VAL A 57 -4.74 3.24 4.46
C VAL A 57 -4.85 4.46 5.39
N PRO A 58 -5.62 5.52 5.09
CA PRO A 58 -5.75 6.67 5.98
C PRO A 58 -6.41 6.31 7.31
N PHE A 59 -7.37 5.38 7.34
CA PHE A 59 -7.97 4.94 8.60
C PHE A 59 -6.98 4.17 9.48
N PHE A 60 -6.13 3.32 8.91
CA PHE A 60 -5.06 2.65 9.66
C PHE A 60 -4.01 3.64 10.18
N ILE A 61 -3.65 4.65 9.38
CA ILE A 61 -2.74 5.72 9.83
C ILE A 61 -3.39 6.52 10.98
N LEU A 62 -4.67 6.85 10.87
CA LEU A 62 -5.42 7.56 11.91
C LEU A 62 -5.49 6.73 13.20
N ALA A 63 -5.84 5.45 13.09
CA ALA A 63 -5.89 4.53 14.22
C ALA A 63 -4.51 4.39 14.88
N GLY A 64 -3.44 4.24 14.09
CA GLY A 64 -2.05 4.23 14.56
C GLY A 64 -1.68 5.48 15.35
N ASN A 65 -2.00 6.67 14.80
CA ASN A 65 -1.75 7.94 15.48
C ASN A 65 -2.59 8.09 16.75
N LEU A 66 -3.86 7.68 16.73
CA LEU A 66 -4.72 7.72 17.89
C LEU A 66 -4.20 6.82 19.02
N MET A 67 -3.74 5.60 18.69
CA MET A 67 -3.14 4.67 19.64
C MET A 67 -1.84 5.23 20.26
N ASN A 68 -1.03 5.93 19.47
CA ASN A 68 0.17 6.60 19.96
C ASN A 68 -0.18 7.76 20.92
N ILE A 69 -1.13 8.62 20.55
CA ILE A 69 -1.55 9.77 21.36
C ILE A 69 -2.25 9.32 22.65
N ALA A 70 -3.08 8.27 22.58
CA ALA A 70 -3.77 7.70 23.73
C ALA A 70 -2.85 6.89 24.66
N GLY A 71 -1.57 6.74 24.31
CA GLY A 71 -0.58 5.96 25.07
C GLY A 71 -0.81 4.45 25.04
N VAL A 72 -1.71 3.96 24.17
CA VAL A 72 -2.02 2.53 24.02
C VAL A 72 -0.79 1.77 23.51
N THR A 73 -0.10 2.32 22.51
CA THR A 73 1.15 1.74 21.98
C THR A 73 2.20 1.54 23.07
N GLY A 74 2.36 2.53 23.97
CA GLY A 74 3.30 2.45 25.08
C GLY A 74 2.92 1.39 26.12
N ARG A 75 1.62 1.23 26.41
CA ARG A 75 1.11 0.18 27.31
C ARG A 75 1.33 -1.22 26.72
N ILE A 76 1.07 -1.40 25.42
CA ILE A 76 1.32 -2.66 24.71
C ILE A 76 2.81 -2.99 24.72
N TYR A 77 3.66 -2.00 24.45
CA TYR A 77 5.12 -2.18 24.49
C TYR A 77 5.61 -2.60 25.87
N ALA A 78 5.17 -1.92 26.94
CA ALA A 78 5.54 -2.26 28.32
C ALA A 78 5.07 -3.67 28.71
N PHE A 79 3.88 -4.07 28.28
CA PHE A 79 3.36 -5.43 28.48
C PHE A 79 4.22 -6.48 27.77
N ALA A 80 4.53 -6.27 26.48
CA ALA A 80 5.40 -7.17 25.73
C ALA A 80 6.82 -7.24 26.33
N LEU A 81 7.35 -6.10 26.79
CA LEU A 81 8.63 -6.01 27.49
C LEU A 81 8.65 -6.84 28.78
N ALA A 82 7.58 -6.77 29.58
CA ALA A 82 7.45 -7.56 30.80
C ALA A 82 7.37 -9.07 30.54
N LEU A 83 6.76 -9.50 29.43
CA LEU A 83 6.61 -10.91 29.08
C LEU A 83 7.91 -11.55 28.56
N VAL A 84 8.58 -10.90 27.60
CA VAL A 84 9.68 -11.52 26.83
C VAL A 84 10.98 -10.70 26.82
N GLY A 85 11.02 -9.55 27.48
CA GLY A 85 12.20 -8.68 27.49
C GLY A 85 13.44 -9.31 28.15
N TRP A 86 13.26 -10.30 29.03
CA TRP A 86 14.34 -11.02 29.71
C TRP A 86 15.04 -12.08 28.82
N MET A 87 14.45 -12.42 27.66
CA MET A 87 15.02 -13.40 26.74
C MET A 87 16.22 -12.82 25.96
N LYS A 88 17.12 -13.68 25.48
CA LYS A 88 18.22 -13.24 24.60
C LYS A 88 17.65 -12.61 23.33
N GLY A 89 18.12 -11.41 22.97
CA GLY A 89 17.52 -10.61 21.90
C GLY A 89 16.16 -10.03 22.29
N GLY A 90 15.94 -9.74 23.58
CA GLY A 90 14.64 -9.34 24.15
C GLY A 90 13.90 -8.27 23.37
N LEU A 91 14.58 -7.22 22.88
CA LEU A 91 13.94 -6.18 22.05
C LEU A 91 13.34 -6.72 20.74
N ALA A 92 13.97 -7.72 20.11
CA ALA A 92 13.43 -8.38 18.92
C ALA A 92 12.16 -9.18 19.26
N GLN A 93 12.17 -9.90 20.40
CA GLN A 93 11.01 -10.65 20.86
C GLN A 93 9.84 -9.73 21.23
N VAL A 94 10.14 -8.59 21.88
CA VAL A 94 9.16 -7.55 22.21
C VAL A 94 8.54 -6.96 20.95
N ASN A 95 9.33 -6.73 19.89
CA ASN A 95 8.81 -6.26 18.61
C ASN A 95 7.87 -7.27 17.95
N ILE A 96 8.22 -8.57 17.98
CA ILE A 96 7.37 -9.62 17.43
C ILE A 96 6.05 -9.71 18.20
N ILE A 97 6.09 -9.81 19.54
CA ILE A 97 4.86 -9.91 20.36
C ILE A 97 4.04 -8.63 20.26
N GLY A 98 4.68 -7.45 20.29
CA GLY A 98 4.00 -6.18 20.11
C GLY A 98 3.28 -6.08 18.77
N SER A 99 3.90 -6.58 17.68
CA SER A 99 3.30 -6.61 16.35
C SER A 99 2.11 -7.58 16.27
N VAL A 100 2.19 -8.75 16.92
CA VAL A 100 1.09 -9.73 16.95
C VAL A 100 -0.13 -9.18 17.70
N ILE A 101 0.07 -8.42 18.77
CA ILE A 101 -1.02 -7.79 19.53
C ILE A 101 -1.66 -6.63 18.74
N PHE A 102 -0.90 -6.01 17.84
CA PHE A 102 -1.35 -4.88 17.01
C PHE A 102 -2.02 -5.31 15.70
N SER A 103 -1.70 -6.51 15.22
CA SER A 103 -2.31 -7.12 14.02
C SER A 103 -3.76 -7.52 14.22
#